data_AF-A0A2R3P7D1-F1
#
_entry.id   AF-A0A2R3P7D1-F1
#
_cell.length_a   1.000
_cell.length_b   1.000
_cell.length_c   1.000
_cell.angle_alpha   90.00
_cell.angle_beta   90.00
_cell.angle_gamma   90.00
#
_symmetry.space_group_name_H-M   'P 1'
#
loop_
_entity.id
_entity.type
_entity.pdbx_description
1 polymer ?
#
loop_
_entity_poly.entity_id
_entity_poly.type
_entity_poly.pdbx_seq_one_letter_code
_entity_poly.pdbx_strand_id
1 'polypeptide(L)'
;MVYSGKVEDITFYTEKIYIDDLTYYIDIDSEKEISIKGSAPDGTKIVTNIGYDENGLAYKLPNSIEQVPNSVSKNITSFKNLFRFTKNFNQDISSWDVSNIIDMSYMFAFSSFDSNISSWNVSKVKNMEAMFTGTNFDQTVIDWNVSNVTNMSYMFASNYNFDQDLSKWDVSKVTNTKKMFQYSIFNQNISEWNVSNVTDMSYMFAFSSFDSNISSWNVSKVKNMEGMFTGTNFDQTVIDWNVSNVTNMSYMFASNYNFDQDLSKWDVSKVTNTKRMFQDSIFNQNISEWNVSNVTDMSYMFKNSSFNNDISEWNVLNVRNHQGFDENTNWQNEYKPKFKDMSKLN
;
A
#
# COMPACT_ATOMS: atom_id res chain seq x y z
N MET A 1 -62.10 -17.23 -5.19
CA MET A 1 -61.13 -17.19 -6.30
C MET A 1 -60.06 -16.18 -5.93
N VAL A 2 -58.93 -16.66 -5.44
CA VAL A 2 -57.78 -15.84 -5.07
C VAL A 2 -56.96 -15.66 -6.36
N TYR A 3 -56.86 -14.42 -6.84
CA TYR A 3 -56.00 -14.09 -7.98
C TYR A 3 -54.54 -14.20 -7.53
N SER A 4 -53.86 -15.24 -8.01
CA SER A 4 -52.40 -15.34 -8.01
C SER A 4 -51.92 -14.86 -9.38
N GLY A 5 -51.60 -13.57 -9.48
CA GLY A 5 -50.93 -13.00 -10.64
C GLY A 5 -49.44 -12.98 -10.38
N LYS A 6 -48.68 -13.83 -11.06
CA LYS A 6 -47.23 -13.71 -11.21
C LYS A 6 -46.93 -12.32 -11.78
N VAL A 7 -45.96 -11.63 -11.23
CA VAL A 7 -45.34 -10.47 -11.88
C VAL A 7 -44.64 -11.01 -13.11
N GLU A 8 -45.27 -10.84 -14.28
CA GLU A 8 -44.69 -11.21 -15.56
C GLU A 8 -43.52 -10.26 -15.86
N ASP A 9 -42.42 -10.86 -16.32
CA ASP A 9 -41.24 -10.19 -16.83
C ASP A 9 -41.61 -9.12 -17.85
N ILE A 10 -41.54 -7.86 -17.44
CA ILE A 10 -41.59 -6.73 -18.38
C ILE A 10 -40.22 -6.63 -19.05
N THR A 11 -40.07 -7.37 -20.14
CA THR A 11 -38.92 -7.25 -21.03
C THR A 11 -39.07 -5.99 -21.89
N PHE A 12 -38.47 -4.87 -21.46
CA PHE A 12 -38.30 -3.70 -22.31
C PHE A 12 -37.13 -3.92 -23.28
N TYR A 13 -37.42 -4.39 -24.50
CA TYR A 13 -36.48 -4.45 -25.63
C TYR A 13 -36.41 -3.11 -26.40
N THR A 14 -36.05 -2.04 -25.70
CA THR A 14 -35.43 -0.89 -26.36
C THR A 14 -34.11 -0.67 -25.65
N GLU A 15 -32.99 -0.89 -26.35
CA GLU A 15 -31.68 -0.45 -25.87
C GLU A 15 -31.81 1.02 -25.49
N LYS A 16 -31.80 1.29 -24.19
CA LYS A 16 -31.88 2.64 -23.68
C LYS A 16 -30.57 3.33 -24.05
N ILE A 17 -30.65 4.29 -24.97
CA ILE A 17 -29.50 5.09 -25.37
C ILE A 17 -29.28 6.13 -24.28
N TYR A 18 -28.30 5.88 -23.42
CA TYR A 18 -27.85 6.84 -22.43
C TYR A 18 -27.04 7.95 -23.11
N ILE A 19 -27.13 9.17 -22.57
CA ILE A 19 -26.12 10.19 -22.88
C ILE A 19 -24.95 9.86 -21.97
N ASP A 20 -23.89 9.34 -22.57
CA ASP A 20 -22.77 8.70 -21.87
C ASP A 20 -22.12 9.58 -20.77
N ASP A 21 -22.13 10.91 -20.89
CA ASP A 21 -21.53 11.82 -19.90
C ASP A 21 -22.43 12.10 -18.67
N LEU A 22 -23.68 11.62 -18.66
CA LEU A 22 -24.60 11.81 -17.54
C LEU A 22 -24.70 10.56 -16.66
N THR A 23 -24.78 10.77 -15.36
CA THR A 23 -25.15 9.71 -14.41
C THR A 23 -26.67 9.59 -14.38
N TYR A 24 -27.18 8.37 -14.58
CA TYR A 24 -28.61 8.07 -14.43
C TYR A 24 -28.80 7.24 -13.17
N TYR A 25 -29.82 7.58 -12.38
CA TYR A 25 -30.09 6.94 -11.10
C TYR A 25 -31.59 6.88 -10.82
N ILE A 26 -31.99 5.92 -9.97
CA ILE A 26 -33.38 5.82 -9.51
C ILE A 26 -33.55 6.71 -8.28
N ASP A 27 -34.39 7.73 -8.41
CA ASP A 27 -34.79 8.59 -7.31
C ASP A 27 -35.82 7.85 -6.43
N ILE A 28 -35.51 7.70 -5.14
CA ILE A 28 -36.30 6.86 -4.23
C ILE A 28 -37.68 7.47 -3.96
N ASP A 29 -37.79 8.80 -3.93
CA ASP A 29 -39.04 9.47 -3.58
C ASP A 29 -40.03 9.47 -4.75
N SER A 30 -39.54 9.64 -5.98
CA SER A 30 -40.37 9.68 -7.18
C SER A 30 -40.47 8.37 -7.93
N GLU A 31 -39.65 7.37 -7.58
CA GLU A 31 -39.48 6.08 -8.28
C GLU A 31 -39.15 6.24 -9.78
N LYS A 32 -38.60 7.39 -10.16
CA LYS A 32 -38.23 7.70 -11.54
C LYS A 32 -36.74 7.67 -11.72
N GLU A 33 -36.33 7.32 -12.93
CA GLU A 33 -34.95 7.47 -13.34
C GLU A 33 -34.69 8.93 -13.71
N ILE A 34 -33.72 9.54 -13.05
CA ILE A 34 -33.30 10.92 -13.24
C ILE A 34 -31.85 10.91 -13.72
N SER A 35 -31.51 11.85 -14.59
CA SER A 35 -30.13 12.08 -15.05
C SER A 35 -29.54 13.33 -14.42
N ILE A 36 -28.26 13.29 -14.09
CA ILE A 36 -27.49 14.44 -13.61
C ILE A 36 -26.09 14.45 -14.22
N LYS A 37 -25.54 15.64 -14.48
CA LYS A 37 -24.12 15.80 -14.77
C LYS A 37 -23.35 15.80 -13.45
N GLY A 38 -22.56 14.75 -13.21
CA GLY A 38 -21.84 14.54 -11.95
C GLY A 38 -22.28 13.28 -11.21
N SER A 39 -21.91 13.19 -9.94
CA SER A 39 -22.38 12.12 -9.05
C SER A 39 -23.89 12.20 -8.86
N ALA A 40 -24.55 11.04 -8.74
CA ALA A 40 -25.90 10.98 -8.19
C ALA A 40 -25.93 11.58 -6.76
N PRO A 41 -27.09 12.07 -6.27
CA PRO A 41 -27.22 12.62 -4.92
C PRO A 41 -26.90 11.60 -3.82
N ASP A 42 -26.46 12.09 -2.65
CA ASP A 42 -26.30 11.25 -1.46
C ASP A 42 -27.63 10.55 -1.09
N GLY A 43 -27.54 9.29 -0.66
CA GLY A 43 -28.72 8.46 -0.39
C GLY A 43 -29.19 7.63 -1.59
N THR A 44 -28.72 7.92 -2.80
CA THR A 44 -28.98 7.09 -3.99
C THR A 44 -28.46 5.67 -3.76
N LYS A 45 -29.32 4.68 -4.04
CA LYS A 45 -28.99 3.24 -3.95
C LYS A 45 -28.73 2.58 -5.29
N ILE A 46 -29.34 3.08 -6.37
CA ILE A 46 -29.29 2.45 -7.69
C ILE A 46 -28.86 3.50 -8.72
N VAL A 47 -27.74 3.23 -9.38
CA VAL A 47 -27.28 3.95 -10.57
C VAL A 47 -27.43 3.01 -11.75
N THR A 48 -28.03 3.49 -12.83
CA THR A 48 -28.34 2.73 -14.05
C THR A 48 -27.42 3.09 -15.22
N ASN A 49 -26.72 4.23 -15.14
CA ASN A 49 -25.60 4.58 -16.00
C ASN A 49 -24.60 5.43 -15.23
N ILE A 50 -23.31 5.11 -15.36
CA ILE A 50 -22.23 5.86 -14.71
C ILE A 50 -21.74 6.93 -15.69
N GLY A 51 -21.99 8.20 -15.36
CA GLY A 51 -21.47 9.33 -16.13
C GLY A 51 -19.97 9.55 -15.90
N TYR A 52 -19.36 10.32 -16.78
CA TYR A 52 -17.94 10.68 -16.71
C TYR A 52 -17.67 12.09 -17.23
N ASP A 53 -16.54 12.67 -16.83
CA ASP A 53 -16.13 14.00 -17.29
C ASP A 53 -15.43 13.98 -18.67
N GLU A 54 -15.07 15.15 -19.19
CA GLU A 54 -14.39 15.29 -20.49
C GLU A 54 -13.04 14.57 -20.60
N ASN A 55 -12.44 14.17 -19.48
CA ASN A 55 -11.18 13.43 -19.42
C ASN A 55 -11.38 11.91 -19.23
N GLY A 56 -12.62 11.43 -19.24
CA GLY A 56 -12.95 10.02 -19.04
C GLY A 56 -12.88 9.57 -17.58
N LEU A 57 -12.92 10.49 -16.60
CA LEU A 57 -13.05 10.15 -15.19
C LEU A 57 -14.51 9.86 -14.86
N ALA A 58 -14.81 8.63 -14.45
CA ALA A 58 -16.12 8.27 -13.93
C ALA A 58 -16.46 9.10 -12.69
N TYR A 59 -17.69 9.62 -12.62
CA TYR A 59 -18.14 10.33 -11.44
C TYR A 59 -18.23 9.35 -10.26
N LYS A 60 -17.58 9.71 -9.14
CA LYS A 60 -17.68 8.98 -7.88
C LYS A 60 -19.14 8.72 -7.53
N LEU A 61 -19.46 7.50 -7.09
CA LEU A 61 -20.81 7.15 -6.67
C LEU A 61 -21.06 7.52 -5.19
N PRO A 62 -22.33 7.74 -4.82
CA PRO A 62 -22.74 7.93 -3.43
C PRO A 62 -22.33 6.76 -2.54
N ASN A 63 -21.98 7.05 -1.28
CA ASN A 63 -21.54 6.01 -0.34
C ASN A 63 -22.65 4.99 -0.01
N SER A 64 -23.91 5.33 -0.31
CA SER A 64 -25.11 4.50 -0.16
C SER A 64 -25.37 3.56 -1.34
N ILE A 65 -24.54 3.59 -2.38
CA ILE A 65 -24.78 2.79 -3.58
C ILE A 65 -24.81 1.29 -3.25
N GLU A 66 -25.80 0.61 -3.83
CA GLU A 66 -26.03 -0.83 -3.70
C GLU A 66 -26.01 -1.50 -5.07
N GLN A 67 -26.46 -0.79 -6.12
CA GLN A 67 -26.53 -1.30 -7.49
C GLN A 67 -26.01 -0.33 -8.54
N VAL A 68 -25.35 -0.88 -9.55
CA VAL A 68 -24.76 -0.21 -10.72
C VAL A 68 -25.13 -0.96 -12.01
N PRO A 69 -24.98 -0.35 -13.20
CA PRO A 69 -25.17 -1.08 -14.44
C PRO A 69 -24.23 -2.28 -14.59
N ASN A 70 -24.67 -3.30 -15.35
CA ASN A 70 -23.86 -4.49 -15.66
C ASN A 70 -22.78 -4.23 -16.74
N SER A 71 -22.72 -3.01 -17.27
CA SER A 71 -21.69 -2.55 -18.21
C SER A 71 -21.34 -1.09 -17.94
N VAL A 72 -20.22 -0.64 -18.50
CA VAL A 72 -19.68 0.71 -18.36
C VAL A 72 -19.32 1.26 -19.73
N SER A 73 -19.36 2.58 -19.90
CA SER A 73 -18.98 3.20 -21.17
C SER A 73 -17.49 2.99 -21.45
N LYS A 74 -17.17 2.59 -22.69
CA LYS A 74 -15.80 2.39 -23.19
C LYS A 74 -14.94 3.66 -23.19
N ASN A 75 -15.58 4.83 -23.05
CA ASN A 75 -14.92 6.13 -23.01
C ASN A 75 -14.40 6.48 -21.61
N ILE A 76 -14.80 5.72 -20.58
CA ILE A 76 -14.21 5.85 -19.26
C ILE A 76 -12.79 5.30 -19.30
N THR A 77 -11.84 6.10 -18.84
CA THR A 77 -10.42 5.76 -18.71
C THR A 77 -9.94 5.78 -17.27
N SER A 78 -10.77 6.24 -16.32
CA SER A 78 -10.42 6.31 -14.91
C SER A 78 -11.61 5.98 -14.01
N PHE A 79 -11.39 5.05 -13.08
CA PHE A 79 -12.30 4.72 -11.98
C PHE A 79 -11.84 5.27 -10.63
N LYS A 80 -11.00 6.31 -10.67
CA LYS A 80 -10.50 6.96 -9.47
C LYS A 80 -11.64 7.34 -8.51
N ASN A 81 -11.58 6.82 -7.29
CA ASN A 81 -12.58 6.97 -6.22
C ASN A 81 -14.00 6.43 -6.51
N LEU A 82 -14.26 5.67 -7.58
CA LEU A 82 -15.63 5.33 -8.02
C LEU A 82 -16.53 4.77 -6.89
N PHE A 83 -16.01 3.83 -6.10
CA PHE A 83 -16.68 3.17 -4.99
C PHE A 83 -16.04 3.49 -3.63
N ARG A 84 -15.34 4.62 -3.52
CA ARG A 84 -14.69 4.99 -2.26
C ARG A 84 -15.74 5.23 -1.17
N PHE A 85 -15.56 4.59 -0.01
CA PHE A 85 -16.45 4.60 1.15
C PHE A 85 -17.83 3.95 0.95
N THR A 86 -18.04 3.14 -0.08
CA THR A 86 -19.32 2.46 -0.32
C THR A 86 -19.47 1.23 0.57
N LYS A 87 -20.11 1.39 1.74
CA LYS A 87 -20.20 0.34 2.76
C LYS A 87 -21.20 -0.78 2.44
N ASN A 88 -22.13 -0.54 1.52
CA ASN A 88 -23.18 -1.50 1.16
C ASN A 88 -22.99 -2.09 -0.24
N PHE A 89 -22.00 -1.62 -1.00
CA PHE A 89 -21.78 -2.07 -2.37
C PHE A 89 -20.95 -3.35 -2.42
N ASN A 90 -21.52 -4.41 -2.98
CA ASN A 90 -20.82 -5.65 -3.29
C ASN A 90 -21.50 -6.40 -4.46
N GLN A 91 -21.98 -5.66 -5.46
CA GLN A 91 -22.56 -6.27 -6.67
C GLN A 91 -21.47 -6.92 -7.51
N ASP A 92 -21.80 -8.03 -8.18
CA ASP A 92 -20.97 -8.61 -9.23
C ASP A 92 -20.81 -7.64 -10.42
N ILE A 93 -19.57 -7.25 -10.68
CA ILE A 93 -19.14 -6.38 -11.78
C ILE A 93 -18.06 -7.06 -12.65
N SER A 94 -17.97 -8.39 -12.57
CA SER A 94 -17.01 -9.19 -13.34
C SER A 94 -17.20 -9.07 -14.87
N SER A 95 -18.39 -8.65 -15.31
CA SER A 95 -18.75 -8.43 -16.73
C SER A 95 -18.29 -7.09 -17.29
N TRP A 96 -17.78 -6.17 -16.47
CA TRP A 96 -17.34 -4.86 -16.93
C TRP A 96 -16.11 -4.98 -17.84
N ASP A 97 -16.17 -4.34 -19.01
CA ASP A 97 -14.99 -4.15 -19.85
C ASP A 97 -14.14 -3.00 -19.30
N VAL A 98 -13.08 -3.37 -18.56
CA VAL A 98 -12.13 -2.43 -17.98
C VAL A 98 -10.85 -2.26 -18.80
N SER A 99 -10.82 -2.76 -20.05
CA SER A 99 -9.62 -2.80 -20.90
C SER A 99 -9.10 -1.43 -21.34
N ASN A 100 -9.86 -0.35 -21.11
CA ASN A 100 -9.47 1.04 -21.38
C ASN A 100 -9.07 1.81 -20.12
N ILE A 101 -9.18 1.21 -18.93
CA ILE A 101 -8.90 1.90 -17.67
C ILE A 101 -7.39 2.05 -17.46
N ILE A 102 -6.99 3.27 -17.09
CA ILE A 102 -5.61 3.69 -16.86
C ILE A 102 -5.39 4.00 -15.36
N ASP A 103 -6.42 4.46 -14.64
CA ASP A 103 -6.35 4.83 -13.23
C ASP A 103 -7.46 4.15 -12.43
N MET A 104 -7.07 3.34 -11.44
CA MET A 104 -7.97 2.67 -10.47
C MET A 104 -7.72 3.17 -9.03
N SER A 105 -7.03 4.31 -8.88
CA SER A 105 -6.65 4.81 -7.56
C SER A 105 -7.86 5.06 -6.66
N TYR A 106 -7.80 4.54 -5.44
CA TYR A 106 -8.86 4.63 -4.44
C TYR A 106 -10.21 4.05 -4.87
N MET A 107 -10.30 3.25 -5.94
CA MET A 107 -11.57 2.80 -6.50
C MET A 107 -12.48 2.17 -5.43
N PHE A 108 -11.96 1.28 -4.60
CA PHE A 108 -12.71 0.59 -3.53
C PHE A 108 -12.28 1.00 -2.13
N ALA A 109 -11.47 2.05 -1.97
CA ALA A 109 -10.92 2.43 -0.67
C ALA A 109 -12.01 2.59 0.41
N PHE A 110 -11.85 1.88 1.53
CA PHE A 110 -12.77 1.83 2.67
C PHE A 110 -14.21 1.42 2.31
N SER A 111 -14.37 0.62 1.26
CA SER A 111 -15.65 -0.03 0.91
C SER A 111 -15.73 -1.44 1.52
N SER A 112 -16.92 -2.04 1.46
CA SER A 112 -17.13 -3.45 1.83
C SER A 112 -16.97 -4.41 0.64
N PHE A 113 -16.39 -3.94 -0.48
CA PHE A 113 -16.30 -4.71 -1.71
C PHE A 113 -15.39 -5.93 -1.58
N ASP A 114 -15.89 -7.09 -2.00
CA ASP A 114 -15.19 -8.39 -2.02
C ASP A 114 -15.70 -9.27 -3.19
N SER A 115 -16.29 -8.68 -4.23
CA SER A 115 -16.79 -9.45 -5.38
C SER A 115 -15.66 -9.83 -6.32
N ASN A 116 -15.81 -10.98 -6.99
CA ASN A 116 -14.81 -11.51 -7.90
C ASN A 116 -14.61 -10.61 -9.14
N ILE A 117 -13.36 -10.21 -9.35
CA ILE A 117 -12.90 -9.37 -10.48
C ILE A 117 -11.65 -9.97 -11.16
N SER A 118 -11.41 -11.26 -10.97
CA SER A 118 -10.26 -11.99 -11.54
C SER A 118 -10.24 -11.94 -13.07
N SER A 119 -11.40 -11.81 -13.72
CA SER A 119 -11.56 -11.74 -15.19
C SER A 119 -11.14 -10.40 -15.81
N TRP A 120 -10.91 -9.36 -15.00
CA TRP A 120 -10.65 -8.02 -15.50
C TRP A 120 -9.33 -7.90 -16.25
N ASN A 121 -9.39 -7.31 -17.44
CA ASN A 121 -8.20 -6.94 -18.20
C ASN A 121 -7.63 -5.60 -17.71
N VAL A 122 -6.72 -5.66 -16.74
CA VAL A 122 -6.06 -4.47 -16.16
C VAL A 122 -4.76 -4.05 -16.88
N SER A 123 -4.48 -4.59 -18.07
CA SER A 123 -3.19 -4.42 -18.75
C SER A 123 -2.80 -2.98 -19.11
N LYS A 124 -3.75 -2.04 -19.15
CA LYS A 124 -3.47 -0.60 -19.39
C LYS A 124 -3.35 0.23 -18.10
N VAL A 125 -3.68 -0.35 -16.94
CA VAL A 125 -3.69 0.39 -15.67
C VAL A 125 -2.26 0.78 -15.31
N LYS A 126 -2.09 2.05 -14.93
CA LYS A 126 -0.81 2.64 -14.50
C LYS A 126 -0.79 2.98 -13.01
N ASN A 127 -1.95 3.26 -12.43
CA ASN A 127 -2.10 3.68 -11.04
C ASN A 127 -3.13 2.79 -10.31
N MET A 128 -2.67 2.08 -9.28
CA MET A 128 -3.49 1.26 -8.37
C MET A 128 -3.37 1.75 -6.92
N GLU A 129 -2.95 3.01 -6.72
CA GLU A 129 -2.82 3.60 -5.38
C GLU A 129 -4.08 3.39 -4.55
N ALA A 130 -3.93 2.79 -3.37
CA ALA A 130 -4.99 2.63 -2.40
C ALA A 130 -6.28 1.94 -2.93
N MET A 131 -6.20 1.15 -4.01
CA MET A 131 -7.39 0.56 -4.65
C MET A 131 -8.25 -0.23 -3.65
N PHE A 132 -7.62 -1.02 -2.77
CA PHE A 132 -8.26 -1.88 -1.75
C PHE A 132 -7.84 -1.51 -0.33
N THR A 133 -7.47 -0.25 -0.07
CA THR A 133 -7.14 0.14 1.31
C THR A 133 -8.37 0.06 2.21
N GLY A 134 -8.24 -0.54 3.39
CA GLY A 134 -9.31 -0.63 4.37
C GLY A 134 -10.54 -1.42 3.92
N THR A 135 -10.39 -2.30 2.92
CA THR A 135 -11.45 -3.21 2.46
C THR A 135 -11.33 -4.58 3.11
N ASN A 136 -12.35 -5.43 2.91
CA ASN A 136 -12.30 -6.87 3.23
C ASN A 136 -11.95 -7.75 2.02
N PHE A 137 -11.57 -7.15 0.88
CA PHE A 137 -11.30 -7.84 -0.38
C PHE A 137 -10.25 -8.94 -0.21
N ASP A 138 -10.60 -10.18 -0.56
CA ASP A 138 -9.73 -11.36 -0.51
C ASP A 138 -9.90 -12.27 -1.75
N GLN A 139 -10.36 -11.69 -2.87
CA GLN A 139 -10.50 -12.45 -4.11
C GLN A 139 -9.17 -12.59 -4.85
N THR A 140 -8.98 -13.71 -5.54
CA THR A 140 -7.77 -13.94 -6.35
C THR A 140 -7.65 -12.93 -7.49
N VAL A 141 -6.44 -12.42 -7.66
CA VAL A 141 -6.04 -11.47 -8.73
C VAL A 141 -4.73 -11.90 -9.40
N ILE A 142 -4.38 -13.18 -9.27
CA ILE A 142 -3.09 -13.73 -9.73
C ILE A 142 -2.89 -13.58 -11.24
N ASP A 143 -3.97 -13.63 -12.04
CA ASP A 143 -3.91 -13.56 -13.50
C ASP A 143 -3.99 -12.13 -14.06
N TRP A 144 -4.03 -11.11 -13.18
CA TRP A 144 -3.96 -9.72 -13.61
C TRP A 144 -2.60 -9.38 -14.23
N ASN A 145 -2.63 -8.80 -15.44
CA ASN A 145 -1.43 -8.24 -16.06
C ASN A 145 -1.15 -6.83 -15.51
N VAL A 146 -0.29 -6.75 -14.49
CA VAL A 146 0.11 -5.49 -13.84
C VAL A 146 1.40 -4.87 -14.41
N SER A 147 1.93 -5.37 -15.54
CA SER A 147 3.22 -4.96 -16.12
C SER A 147 3.33 -3.49 -16.54
N ASN A 148 2.22 -2.75 -16.56
CA ASN A 148 2.18 -1.30 -16.84
C ASN A 148 1.94 -0.44 -15.59
N VAL A 149 1.71 -1.05 -14.43
CA VAL A 149 1.49 -0.33 -13.17
C VAL A 149 2.80 0.28 -12.69
N THR A 150 2.73 1.56 -12.32
CA THR A 150 3.89 2.33 -11.83
C THR A 150 3.74 2.74 -10.36
N ASN A 151 2.51 2.78 -9.85
CA ASN A 151 2.19 3.14 -8.47
C ASN A 151 1.24 2.11 -7.84
N MET A 152 1.70 1.46 -6.77
CA MET A 152 0.93 0.52 -5.93
C MET A 152 0.89 0.97 -4.47
N SER A 153 1.21 2.24 -4.18
CA SER A 153 1.23 2.73 -2.80
C SER A 153 -0.13 2.53 -2.13
N TYR A 154 -0.14 2.02 -0.90
CA TYR A 154 -1.32 1.75 -0.09
C TYR A 154 -2.31 0.72 -0.67
N MET A 155 -1.99 0.01 -1.77
CA MET A 155 -2.98 -0.79 -2.52
C MET A 155 -3.81 -1.72 -1.63
N PHE A 156 -3.18 -2.39 -0.65
CA PHE A 156 -3.82 -3.28 0.32
C PHE A 156 -3.62 -2.83 1.79
N ALA A 157 -3.32 -1.54 2.01
CA ALA A 157 -3.10 -1.01 3.35
C ALA A 157 -4.36 -1.17 4.22
N SER A 158 -4.23 -1.72 5.43
CA SER A 158 -5.32 -2.02 6.35
C SER A 158 -6.38 -2.97 5.76
N ASN A 159 -6.01 -3.79 4.77
CA ASN A 159 -6.81 -4.95 4.38
C ASN A 159 -6.38 -6.15 5.23
N TYR A 160 -7.19 -6.45 6.23
CA TYR A 160 -6.89 -7.46 7.25
C TYR A 160 -7.14 -8.90 6.79
N ASN A 161 -7.70 -9.11 5.59
CA ASN A 161 -8.06 -10.44 5.09
C ASN A 161 -7.22 -10.87 3.87
N PHE A 162 -6.66 -9.91 3.12
CA PHE A 162 -5.98 -10.22 1.87
C PHE A 162 -4.68 -11.00 2.07
N ASP A 163 -4.67 -12.26 1.64
CA ASP A 163 -3.48 -13.13 1.62
C ASP A 163 -3.39 -13.97 0.33
N GLN A 164 -3.83 -13.40 -0.79
CA GLN A 164 -3.88 -14.10 -2.09
C GLN A 164 -2.52 -14.11 -2.81
N ASP A 165 -2.29 -15.16 -3.59
CA ASP A 165 -1.06 -15.33 -4.38
C ASP A 165 -0.89 -14.22 -5.43
N LEU A 166 0.27 -13.55 -5.39
CA LEU A 166 0.70 -12.49 -6.31
C LEU A 166 1.99 -12.84 -7.06
N SER A 167 2.44 -14.09 -7.02
CA SER A 167 3.73 -14.54 -7.56
C SER A 167 3.89 -14.27 -9.06
N LYS A 168 2.79 -14.30 -9.84
CA LYS A 168 2.79 -14.05 -11.29
C LYS A 168 2.87 -12.57 -11.68
N TRP A 169 2.78 -11.64 -10.72
CA TRP A 169 2.74 -10.22 -11.02
C TRP A 169 4.10 -9.69 -11.51
N ASP A 170 4.12 -9.15 -12.72
CA ASP A 170 5.26 -8.38 -13.22
C ASP A 170 5.23 -6.95 -12.65
N VAL A 171 5.94 -6.75 -11.54
CA VAL A 171 6.08 -5.43 -10.88
C VAL A 171 7.29 -4.62 -11.39
N SER A 172 7.90 -5.01 -12.51
CA SER A 172 9.16 -4.41 -12.99
C SER A 172 9.08 -2.92 -13.31
N LYS A 173 7.89 -2.36 -13.56
CA LYS A 173 7.68 -0.91 -13.78
C LYS A 173 7.24 -0.14 -12.53
N VAL A 174 6.97 -0.83 -11.42
CA VAL A 174 6.53 -0.18 -10.17
C VAL A 174 7.68 0.63 -9.58
N THR A 175 7.38 1.88 -9.24
CA THR A 175 8.35 2.81 -8.62
C THR A 175 8.03 3.13 -7.17
N ASN A 176 6.80 2.84 -6.72
CA ASN A 176 6.29 3.18 -5.40
C ASN A 176 5.42 2.03 -4.83
N THR A 177 5.89 1.43 -3.74
CA THR A 177 5.20 0.39 -2.97
C THR A 177 4.90 0.83 -1.53
N LYS A 178 5.01 2.13 -1.25
CA LYS A 178 4.78 2.72 0.08
C LYS A 178 3.50 2.17 0.70
N LYS A 179 3.60 1.60 1.90
CA LYS A 179 2.47 1.09 2.70
C LYS A 179 1.59 0.04 2.02
N MET A 180 2.05 -0.60 0.94
CA MET A 180 1.21 -1.51 0.15
C MET A 180 0.50 -2.58 1.01
N PHE A 181 1.16 -3.13 2.03
CA PHE A 181 0.65 -4.16 2.94
C PHE A 181 0.70 -3.73 4.41
N GLN A 182 0.71 -2.42 4.69
CA GLN A 182 0.69 -1.93 6.07
C GLN A 182 -0.57 -2.43 6.80
N TYR A 183 -0.46 -2.97 8.01
CA TYR A 183 -1.58 -3.57 8.78
C TYR A 183 -2.33 -4.69 8.02
N SER A 184 -1.63 -5.49 7.22
CA SER A 184 -2.20 -6.64 6.49
C SER A 184 -1.72 -7.97 7.06
N ILE A 185 -2.48 -9.05 6.84
CA ILE A 185 -2.03 -10.41 7.15
C ILE A 185 -1.18 -11.04 6.04
N PHE A 186 -1.03 -10.35 4.90
CA PHE A 186 -0.33 -10.83 3.72
C PHE A 186 1.05 -11.44 4.04
N ASN A 187 1.25 -12.70 3.63
CA ASN A 187 2.51 -13.42 3.82
C ASN A 187 2.86 -14.35 2.64
N GLN A 188 2.30 -14.11 1.46
CA GLN A 188 2.58 -14.93 0.28
C GLN A 188 4.00 -14.72 -0.27
N ASN A 189 4.47 -15.72 -1.03
CA ASN A 189 5.78 -15.69 -1.67
C ASN A 189 5.82 -14.67 -2.82
N ILE A 190 6.65 -13.64 -2.66
CA ILE A 190 6.93 -12.59 -3.65
C ILE A 190 8.42 -12.47 -3.97
N SER A 191 9.19 -13.54 -3.74
CA SER A 191 10.64 -13.59 -3.97
C SER A 191 11.03 -13.35 -5.44
N GLU A 192 10.13 -13.66 -6.38
CA GLU A 192 10.35 -13.48 -7.83
C GLU A 192 10.02 -12.06 -8.34
N TRP A 193 9.50 -11.18 -7.49
CA TRP A 193 9.20 -9.81 -7.89
C TRP A 193 10.45 -9.03 -8.29
N ASN A 194 10.42 -8.44 -9.49
CA ASN A 194 11.45 -7.51 -9.92
C ASN A 194 11.20 -6.10 -9.38
N VAL A 195 11.73 -5.81 -8.19
CA VAL A 195 11.61 -4.49 -7.52
C VAL A 195 12.69 -3.48 -7.92
N SER A 196 13.48 -3.74 -8.97
CA SER A 196 14.67 -2.94 -9.33
C SER A 196 14.41 -1.48 -9.73
N ASN A 197 13.15 -1.11 -9.96
CA ASN A 197 12.72 0.26 -10.24
C ASN A 197 12.03 0.96 -9.06
N VAL A 198 11.81 0.26 -7.95
CA VAL A 198 11.18 0.84 -6.74
C VAL A 198 12.14 1.83 -6.08
N THR A 199 11.60 3.00 -5.72
CA THR A 199 12.35 4.08 -5.06
C THR A 199 11.85 4.39 -3.65
N ASP A 200 10.59 4.06 -3.34
CA ASP A 200 9.97 4.22 -2.02
C ASP A 200 9.30 2.92 -1.58
N MET A 201 9.85 2.32 -0.51
CA MET A 201 9.32 1.12 0.17
C MET A 201 8.84 1.46 1.60
N SER A 202 8.67 2.75 1.91
CA SER A 202 8.35 3.17 3.28
C SER A 202 7.08 2.50 3.79
N TYR A 203 7.19 1.88 4.96
CA TYR A 203 6.14 1.18 5.67
C TYR A 203 5.45 0.06 4.88
N MET A 204 6.07 -0.48 3.81
CA MET A 204 5.44 -1.46 2.91
C MET A 204 4.80 -2.63 3.67
N PHE A 205 5.48 -3.15 4.70
CA PHE A 205 5.03 -4.28 5.52
C PHE A 205 4.76 -3.89 6.99
N ALA A 206 4.71 -2.60 7.31
CA ALA A 206 4.57 -2.14 8.69
C ALA A 206 3.35 -2.77 9.39
N PHE A 207 3.57 -3.38 10.56
CA PHE A 207 2.55 -4.06 11.36
C PHE A 207 1.79 -5.17 10.62
N SER A 208 2.46 -5.83 9.67
CA SER A 208 1.94 -7.00 8.97
C SER A 208 2.51 -8.32 9.52
N SER A 209 1.89 -9.43 9.11
CA SER A 209 2.38 -10.79 9.40
C SER A 209 3.53 -11.23 8.48
N PHE A 210 4.04 -10.36 7.60
CA PHE A 210 4.98 -10.72 6.55
C PHE A 210 6.33 -11.23 7.10
N ASP A 211 6.73 -12.41 6.65
CA ASP A 211 8.02 -13.07 6.92
C ASP A 211 8.51 -13.91 5.71
N SER A 212 7.98 -13.63 4.51
CA SER A 212 8.40 -14.33 3.30
C SER A 212 9.79 -13.89 2.83
N ASN A 213 10.56 -14.84 2.26
CA ASN A 213 11.92 -14.59 1.78
C ASN A 213 11.94 -13.59 0.61
N ILE A 214 12.72 -12.51 0.78
CA ILE A 214 12.94 -11.44 -0.20
C ILE A 214 14.43 -11.10 -0.38
N SER A 215 15.31 -12.05 -0.02
CA SER A 215 16.77 -11.91 -0.14
C SER A 215 17.23 -11.64 -1.58
N SER A 216 16.48 -12.12 -2.58
CA SER A 216 16.74 -11.93 -4.02
C SER A 216 16.42 -10.53 -4.55
N TRP A 217 15.75 -9.68 -3.78
CA TRP A 217 15.30 -8.38 -4.27
C TRP A 217 16.45 -7.43 -4.57
N ASN A 218 16.43 -6.85 -5.78
CA ASN A 218 17.34 -5.76 -6.13
C ASN A 218 16.78 -4.42 -5.63
N VAL A 219 17.24 -3.99 -4.45
CA VAL A 219 16.82 -2.72 -3.82
C VAL A 219 17.73 -1.53 -4.13
N SER A 220 18.64 -1.65 -5.11
CA SER A 220 19.69 -0.65 -5.37
C SER A 220 19.21 0.76 -5.74
N LYS A 221 17.93 0.94 -6.15
CA LYS A 221 17.33 2.26 -6.43
C LYS A 221 16.49 2.82 -5.30
N VAL A 222 16.27 2.06 -4.22
CA VAL A 222 15.45 2.47 -3.10
C VAL A 222 16.14 3.62 -2.35
N LYS A 223 15.38 4.67 -2.07
CA LYS A 223 15.83 5.85 -1.31
C LYS A 223 15.21 5.91 0.08
N ASN A 224 13.98 5.40 0.22
CA ASN A 224 13.23 5.43 1.48
C ASN A 224 12.81 4.01 1.91
N MET A 225 13.33 3.57 3.05
CA MET A 225 12.98 2.31 3.73
C MET A 225 12.36 2.57 5.12
N GLU A 226 11.89 3.80 5.37
CA GLU A 226 11.29 4.19 6.64
C GLU A 226 10.22 3.19 7.07
N GLY A 227 10.40 2.58 8.26
CA GLY A 227 9.41 1.70 8.87
C GLY A 227 9.03 0.46 8.06
N MET A 228 9.82 0.02 7.09
CA MET A 228 9.45 -1.08 6.19
C MET A 228 9.00 -2.35 6.95
N PHE A 229 9.68 -2.70 8.04
CA PHE A 229 9.42 -3.86 8.89
C PHE A 229 9.11 -3.49 10.35
N THR A 230 8.58 -2.29 10.60
CA THR A 230 8.18 -1.92 11.96
C THR A 230 7.02 -2.79 12.43
N GLY A 231 7.13 -3.36 13.64
CA GLY A 231 6.07 -4.17 14.24
C GLY A 231 5.74 -5.47 13.49
N THR A 232 6.65 -5.98 12.65
CA THR A 232 6.49 -7.26 11.94
C THR A 232 7.14 -8.42 12.68
N ASN A 233 6.87 -9.64 12.23
CA ASN A 233 7.60 -10.85 12.63
C ASN A 233 8.80 -11.20 11.72
N PHE A 234 9.07 -10.38 10.69
CA PHE A 234 10.10 -10.61 9.68
C PHE A 234 11.48 -10.92 10.30
N ASP A 235 12.07 -12.07 9.93
CA ASP A 235 13.42 -12.51 10.34
C ASP A 235 14.20 -13.14 9.15
N GLN A 236 13.87 -12.77 7.92
CA GLN A 236 14.58 -13.27 6.74
C GLN A 236 15.89 -12.52 6.49
N THR A 237 16.89 -13.22 5.97
CA THR A 237 18.18 -12.59 5.63
C THR A 237 18.03 -11.56 4.51
N VAL A 238 18.69 -10.41 4.71
CA VAL A 238 18.74 -9.27 3.77
C VAL A 238 20.18 -8.78 3.58
N ILE A 239 21.16 -9.61 3.93
CA ILE A 239 22.58 -9.24 3.95
C ILE A 239 23.11 -8.79 2.57
N ASP A 240 22.57 -9.35 1.48
CA ASP A 240 23.02 -9.07 0.11
C ASP A 240 22.28 -7.89 -0.55
N TRP A 241 21.40 -7.20 0.18
CA TRP A 241 20.75 -5.99 -0.31
C TRP A 241 21.75 -4.84 -0.50
N ASN A 242 21.76 -4.26 -1.70
CA ASN A 242 22.50 -3.03 -1.97
C ASN A 242 21.70 -1.80 -1.48
N VAL A 243 21.97 -1.35 -0.26
CA VAL A 243 21.32 -0.18 0.36
C VAL A 243 22.07 1.15 0.17
N SER A 244 23.10 1.20 -0.68
CA SER A 244 23.99 2.37 -0.87
C SER A 244 23.32 3.65 -1.38
N ASN A 245 22.06 3.59 -1.80
CA ASN A 245 21.25 4.74 -2.22
C ASN A 245 20.14 5.13 -1.22
N VAL A 246 19.98 4.35 -0.13
CA VAL A 246 18.99 4.64 0.90
C VAL A 246 19.44 5.85 1.72
N THR A 247 18.54 6.81 1.88
CA THR A 247 18.79 8.03 2.68
C THR A 247 18.01 8.04 3.99
N ASN A 248 16.91 7.27 4.08
CA ASN A 248 16.06 7.20 5.27
C ASN A 248 15.78 5.74 5.67
N MET A 249 16.20 5.37 6.89
CA MET A 249 15.95 4.08 7.54
C MET A 249 15.25 4.25 8.90
N SER A 250 14.63 5.41 9.17
CA SER A 250 13.95 5.61 10.45
C SER A 250 12.86 4.56 10.66
N TYR A 251 12.75 4.03 11.87
CA TYR A 251 11.80 2.98 12.25
C TYR A 251 11.93 1.64 11.52
N MET A 252 12.94 1.41 10.67
CA MET A 252 12.96 0.26 9.74
C MET A 252 12.63 -1.09 10.40
N PHE A 253 13.16 -1.35 11.61
CA PHE A 253 12.92 -2.55 12.41
C PHE A 253 12.35 -2.22 13.82
N ALA A 254 11.74 -1.05 14.00
CA ALA A 254 11.19 -0.65 15.30
C ALA A 254 10.08 -1.62 15.75
N SER A 255 10.14 -2.09 16.99
CA SER A 255 9.21 -3.07 17.57
C SER A 255 9.16 -4.38 16.78
N ASN A 256 10.21 -4.74 16.03
CA ASN A 256 10.38 -6.09 15.50
C ASN A 256 11.14 -6.93 16.54
N TYR A 257 10.42 -7.89 17.12
CA TYR A 257 10.89 -8.74 18.22
C TYR A 257 11.57 -10.03 17.76
N ASN A 258 11.71 -10.27 16.45
CA ASN A 258 12.32 -11.48 15.90
C ASN A 258 13.58 -11.21 15.08
N PHE A 259 13.69 -10.03 14.44
CA PHE A 259 14.77 -9.73 13.51
C PHE A 259 16.14 -9.63 14.20
N ASP A 260 17.03 -10.59 13.91
CA ASP A 260 18.42 -10.60 14.38
C ASP A 260 19.39 -11.05 13.27
N GLN A 261 19.11 -10.67 12.01
CA GLN A 261 19.90 -11.07 10.84
C GLN A 261 21.11 -10.15 10.60
N ASP A 262 22.18 -10.71 10.01
CA ASP A 262 23.41 -9.99 9.70
C ASP A 262 23.19 -8.85 8.69
N LEU A 263 23.63 -7.64 9.06
CA LEU A 263 23.59 -6.41 8.23
C LEU A 263 24.98 -5.82 7.97
N SER A 264 26.05 -6.55 8.29
CA SER A 264 27.44 -6.06 8.24
C SER A 264 27.87 -5.56 6.85
N LYS A 265 27.33 -6.15 5.78
CA LYS A 265 27.63 -5.76 4.38
C LYS A 265 26.93 -4.50 3.90
N TRP A 266 26.00 -3.93 4.68
CA TRP A 266 25.22 -2.79 4.24
C TRP A 266 26.06 -1.50 4.17
N ASP A 267 26.14 -0.92 2.97
CA ASP A 267 26.68 0.43 2.79
C ASP A 267 25.64 1.48 3.19
N VAL A 268 25.70 1.92 4.46
CA VAL A 268 24.83 2.96 5.02
C VAL A 268 25.39 4.38 4.86
N SER A 269 26.43 4.58 4.05
CA SER A 269 27.15 5.86 3.95
C SER A 269 26.30 7.03 3.48
N LYS A 270 25.17 6.80 2.78
CA LYS A 270 24.22 7.86 2.37
C LYS A 270 23.04 8.05 3.33
N VAL A 271 22.91 7.22 4.36
CA VAL A 271 21.80 7.31 5.32
C VAL A 271 21.96 8.58 6.14
N THR A 272 20.87 9.34 6.27
CA THR A 272 20.83 10.60 7.02
C THR A 272 19.96 10.51 8.28
N ASN A 273 19.09 9.50 8.35
CA ASN A 273 18.11 9.31 9.42
C ASN A 273 17.98 7.82 9.80
N THR A 274 18.35 7.49 11.04
CA THR A 274 18.20 6.15 11.66
C THR A 274 17.34 6.21 12.93
N LYS A 275 16.56 7.29 13.10
CA LYS A 275 15.66 7.48 14.23
C LYS A 275 14.83 6.22 14.49
N ARG A 276 14.88 5.71 15.72
CA ARG A 276 14.12 4.54 16.18
C ARG A 276 14.34 3.25 15.38
N MET A 277 15.39 3.14 14.57
CA MET A 277 15.57 2.00 13.66
C MET A 277 15.47 0.62 14.35
N PHE A 278 16.00 0.49 15.56
CA PHE A 278 15.96 -0.72 16.39
C PHE A 278 15.30 -0.48 17.76
N GLN A 279 14.41 0.52 17.86
CA GLN A 279 13.66 0.75 19.09
C GLN A 279 12.83 -0.50 19.42
N ASP A 280 12.83 -0.95 20.68
CA ASP A 280 12.06 -2.11 21.13
C ASP A 280 12.36 -3.39 20.28
N SER A 281 13.61 -3.58 19.84
CA SER A 281 14.04 -4.72 19.02
C SER A 281 15.07 -5.62 19.71
N ILE A 282 15.07 -6.91 19.38
CA ILE A 282 16.06 -7.88 19.87
C ILE A 282 17.40 -7.86 19.11
N PHE A 283 17.47 -7.11 18.00
CA PHE A 283 18.64 -7.05 17.12
C PHE A 283 19.95 -6.83 17.90
N ASN A 284 20.93 -7.72 17.69
CA ASN A 284 22.23 -7.68 18.36
C ASN A 284 23.39 -8.15 17.46
N GLN A 285 23.26 -8.00 16.13
CA GLN A 285 24.35 -8.30 15.19
C GLN A 285 25.40 -7.18 15.13
N ASN A 286 26.63 -7.53 14.76
CA ASN A 286 27.73 -6.57 14.67
C ASN A 286 27.56 -5.62 13.47
N ILE A 287 27.46 -4.31 13.77
CA ILE A 287 27.37 -3.21 12.81
C ILE A 287 28.47 -2.15 13.02
N SER A 288 29.57 -2.53 13.68
CA SER A 288 30.71 -1.64 13.99
C SER A 288 31.35 -1.02 12.74
N GLU A 289 31.32 -1.72 11.61
CA GLU A 289 31.90 -1.27 10.34
C GLU A 289 31.02 -0.29 9.55
N TRP A 290 29.80 0.00 10.01
CA TRP A 290 28.91 0.94 9.33
C TRP A 290 29.48 2.36 9.28
N ASN A 291 29.51 2.94 8.07
CA ASN A 291 29.83 4.34 7.89
C ASN A 291 28.61 5.23 8.17
N VAL A 292 28.46 5.67 9.42
CA VAL A 292 27.34 6.54 9.86
C VAL A 292 27.65 8.04 9.76
N SER A 293 28.71 8.44 9.06
CA SER A 293 29.21 9.83 9.05
C SER A 293 28.22 10.86 8.48
N ASN A 294 27.23 10.45 7.68
CA ASN A 294 26.18 11.32 7.15
C ASN A 294 24.89 11.32 7.97
N VAL A 295 24.79 10.50 9.02
CA VAL A 295 23.59 10.43 9.86
C VAL A 295 23.47 11.70 10.71
N THR A 296 22.26 12.28 10.70
CA THR A 296 21.94 13.51 11.43
C THR A 296 20.95 13.30 12.58
N ASP A 297 20.11 12.26 12.51
CA ASP A 297 19.16 11.88 13.56
C ASP A 297 19.30 10.38 13.89
N MET A 298 19.71 10.11 15.14
CA MET A 298 19.79 8.79 15.77
C MET A 298 18.87 8.70 17.01
N SER A 299 17.90 9.62 17.16
CA SER A 299 17.04 9.64 18.35
C SER A 299 16.34 8.30 18.53
N TYR A 300 16.43 7.78 19.76
CA TYR A 300 15.81 6.53 20.18
C TYR A 300 16.20 5.29 19.36
N MET A 301 17.33 5.30 18.63
CA MET A 301 17.72 4.21 17.71
C MET A 301 17.74 2.83 18.38
N PHE A 302 18.21 2.73 19.62
CA PHE A 302 18.32 1.50 20.43
C PHE A 302 17.54 1.60 21.75
N LYS A 303 16.54 2.49 21.85
CA LYS A 303 15.70 2.56 23.05
C LYS A 303 15.04 1.21 23.31
N ASN A 304 15.13 0.70 24.54
CA ASN A 304 14.63 -0.61 24.96
C ASN A 304 15.13 -1.79 24.10
N SER A 305 16.30 -1.67 23.47
CA SER A 305 16.91 -2.73 22.64
C SER A 305 17.84 -3.65 23.45
N SER A 306 18.06 -4.86 22.94
CA SER A 306 19.07 -5.80 23.48
C SER A 306 20.49 -5.55 22.95
N PHE A 307 20.66 -4.58 22.04
CA PHE A 307 21.94 -4.30 21.39
C PHE A 307 23.07 -3.96 22.38
N ASN A 308 24.23 -4.62 22.24
CA ASN A 308 25.39 -4.38 23.11
C ASN A 308 26.77 -4.38 22.41
N ASN A 309 26.81 -4.42 21.08
CA ASN A 309 28.07 -4.47 20.33
C ASN A 309 28.88 -3.17 20.47
N ASP A 310 30.19 -3.27 20.26
CA ASP A 310 31.11 -2.13 20.25
C ASP A 310 31.01 -1.35 18.93
N ILE A 311 30.48 -0.13 19.02
CA ILE A 311 30.40 0.84 17.92
C ILE A 311 31.09 2.16 18.30
N SER A 312 32.00 2.12 19.27
CA SER A 312 32.67 3.31 19.83
C SER A 312 33.45 4.11 18.77
N GLU A 313 33.86 3.45 17.69
CA GLU A 313 34.58 4.03 16.54
C GLU A 313 33.67 4.68 15.48
N TRP A 314 32.35 4.65 15.64
CA TRP A 314 31.44 5.34 14.71
C TRP A 314 31.69 6.85 14.68
N ASN A 315 31.85 7.39 13.47
CA ASN A 315 31.93 8.83 13.24
C ASN A 315 30.54 9.48 13.35
N VAL A 316 30.21 10.00 14.53
CA VAL A 316 28.92 10.66 14.83
C VAL A 316 28.99 12.20 14.82
N LEU A 317 29.99 12.79 14.16
CA LEU A 317 30.22 14.25 14.19
C LEU A 317 29.08 15.09 13.60
N ASN A 318 28.26 14.49 12.71
CA ASN A 318 27.12 15.12 12.05
C ASN A 318 25.78 14.86 12.74
N VAL A 319 25.75 14.02 13.78
CA VAL A 319 24.53 13.71 14.53
C VAL A 319 24.11 14.93 15.35
N ARG A 320 22.92 15.45 15.06
CA ARG A 320 22.32 16.62 15.73
C ARG A 320 21.28 16.24 16.77
N ASN A 321 20.65 15.07 16.59
CA ASN A 321 19.66 14.54 17.50
C ASN A 321 20.01 13.09 17.85
N HIS A 322 20.34 12.84 19.11
CA HIS A 322 20.60 11.51 19.66
C HIS A 322 19.81 11.32 20.98
N GLN A 323 18.69 12.03 21.13
CA GLN A 323 17.84 11.93 22.31
C GLN A 323 17.42 10.48 22.53
N GLY A 324 17.68 9.96 23.74
CA GLY A 324 17.30 8.61 24.13
C GLY A 324 17.90 7.50 23.26
N PHE A 325 19.05 7.76 22.60
CA PHE A 325 19.74 6.83 21.69
C PHE A 325 19.72 5.38 22.18
N ASP A 326 20.02 5.15 23.46
CA ASP A 326 20.10 3.85 24.13
C ASP A 326 19.31 3.81 25.46
N GLU A 327 18.19 4.55 25.54
CA GLU A 327 17.36 4.62 26.75
C GLU A 327 16.89 3.22 27.19
N ASN A 328 17.00 2.92 28.49
CA ASN A 328 16.63 1.63 29.10
C ASN A 328 17.38 0.41 28.54
N THR A 329 18.69 0.55 28.29
CA THR A 329 19.58 -0.56 27.90
C THR A 329 20.59 -0.88 28.99
N ASN A 330 21.18 -2.09 28.93
CA ASN A 330 22.34 -2.48 29.75
C ASN A 330 23.68 -2.26 29.01
N TRP A 331 23.68 -1.42 27.97
CA TRP A 331 24.80 -1.24 27.07
C TRP A 331 25.95 -0.51 27.77
N GLN A 332 27.16 -1.09 27.72
CA GLN A 332 28.35 -0.53 28.35
C GLN A 332 28.78 0.77 27.67
N ASN A 333 29.16 1.79 28.46
CA ASN A 333 29.50 3.11 27.92
C ASN A 333 30.74 3.12 27.01
N GLU A 334 31.68 2.19 27.21
CA GLU A 334 32.89 2.07 26.38
C GLU A 334 32.61 1.60 24.96
N TYR A 335 31.47 0.92 24.73
CA TYR A 335 31.01 0.43 23.43
C TYR A 335 30.17 1.45 22.66
N LYS A 336 29.87 2.60 23.27
CA LYS A 336 28.98 3.62 22.70
C LYS A 336 29.76 4.68 21.92
N PRO A 337 29.17 5.27 20.87
CA PRO A 337 29.81 6.35 20.13
C PRO A 337 29.84 7.64 20.94
N LYS A 338 30.85 8.47 20.71
CA LYS A 338 31.04 9.74 21.44
C LYS A 338 30.33 10.89 20.72
N PHE A 339 29.08 11.15 21.10
CA PHE A 339 28.31 12.29 20.58
C PHE A 339 28.91 13.64 21.01
N LYS A 340 28.75 14.66 20.16
CA LYS A 340 29.12 16.03 20.52
C LYS A 340 28.21 16.54 21.63
N ASP A 341 28.81 17.13 22.65
CA ASP A 341 28.08 17.85 23.68
C ASP A 341 27.58 19.19 23.12
N MET A 342 26.32 19.20 22.65
CA MET A 342 25.68 20.40 22.09
C MET A 342 25.50 21.53 23.13
N SER A 343 25.66 21.24 24.43
CA SER A 343 25.63 22.27 25.48
C SER A 343 26.92 23.10 25.60
N LYS A 344 27.99 22.67 24.91
CA LYS A 344 29.32 23.32 24.92
C LYS A 344 29.65 24.12 23.66
N LEU A 345 28.71 24.21 22.72
CA LEU A 345 28.83 24.99 21.48
C LEU A 345 28.00 26.29 21.63
N ASN A 346 28.53 27.23 22.40
CA ASN A 346 28.07 28.63 22.44
C ASN A 346 29.10 29.53 21.77
#